data_AF-A0AAJ2LIG6-F1
#
_entry.id   AF-A0AAJ2LIG6-F1
#
_cell.length_a   1.000
_cell.length_b   1.000
_cell.length_c   1.000
_cell.angle_alpha   90.00
_cell.angle_beta   90.00
_cell.angle_gamma   90.00
#
_symmetry.space_group_name_H-M   'P 1'
#
loop_
_entity.id
_entity.type
_entity.pdbx_description
1 polymer ?
#
loop_
_entity_poly.entity_id
_entity_poly.type
_entity_poly.pdbx_seq_one_letter_code
_entity_poly.pdbx_strand_id
1 'polypeptide(L)'
;MPRAKSPAWTSEERAVLIELYPALGLNGVADALPDRSWQAIYVMANKLGLRTVCTAKAPEPKLQGQRLEEAIRLREVEGWSFARIGAHMGVAEASACNAVLIALCPRKGFRPAERDATGRLTPEGLERLRYALRKGMKGLDIQLRLGVSASCVAEQRRRYQADLKARDKAPLPPPGAGAAYSGVKVAVAKKREVEGLLLEGFGAKRVTAQTGVSNTTVGRIRNRLVKRLARKGECLPGCDLAGRRIGAAKASTNYIPPESITALRERLLAREPVARAARALGIGGCSAYRIRNQLAAELAAQGETLPAPNRLGRSAEARRLAREASWLPAGMLRRFRQLAAEIGPDAAKAQIVAEIAADKAAAIAARQAEAARPKSFEEQLERVRNGAKIITITPLRRPGPMMTLGGVATGAL
;
A
#
# COMPACT_ATOMS: atom_id res chain seq x y z
N MET A 1 -23.00 -24.48 -13.89
CA MET A 1 -22.78 -25.80 -14.51
C MET A 1 -21.32 -26.19 -14.35
N PRO A 2 -20.97 -27.30 -13.66
CA PRO A 2 -19.62 -27.83 -13.70
C PRO A 2 -19.28 -28.23 -15.15
N ARG A 3 -18.10 -27.87 -15.65
CA ARG A 3 -17.63 -28.32 -16.97
C ARG A 3 -17.61 -29.85 -16.98
N ALA A 4 -18.20 -30.46 -18.01
CA ALA A 4 -18.11 -31.90 -18.24
C ALA A 4 -16.64 -32.33 -18.22
N LYS A 5 -16.33 -33.44 -17.53
CA LYS A 5 -14.98 -34.01 -17.55
C LYS A 5 -14.65 -34.39 -18.99
N SER A 6 -13.47 -33.98 -19.47
CA SER A 6 -12.99 -34.44 -20.78
C SER A 6 -12.90 -35.97 -20.80
N PRO A 7 -13.26 -36.62 -21.93
CA PRO A 7 -13.19 -38.06 -22.06
C PRO A 7 -11.77 -38.58 -21.80
N ALA A 8 -11.66 -39.83 -21.35
CA ALA A 8 -10.35 -40.48 -21.16
C ALA A 8 -9.60 -40.59 -22.50
N TRP A 9 -8.26 -40.59 -22.45
CA TRP A 9 -7.44 -40.75 -23.66
C TRP A 9 -7.41 -42.21 -24.10
N THR A 10 -7.73 -42.48 -25.36
CA THR A 10 -7.62 -43.82 -25.95
C THR A 10 -6.17 -44.14 -26.30
N SER A 11 -5.89 -45.40 -26.61
CA SER A 11 -4.56 -45.82 -27.05
C SER A 11 -4.22 -45.28 -28.45
N GLU A 12 -5.21 -45.17 -29.33
CA GLU A 12 -5.08 -44.61 -30.68
C GLU A 12 -4.73 -43.12 -30.62
N GLU A 13 -5.44 -42.32 -29.83
CA GLU A 13 -5.13 -40.89 -29.66
C GLU A 13 -3.72 -40.68 -29.09
N ARG A 14 -3.26 -41.58 -28.20
CA ARG A 14 -1.88 -41.54 -27.69
C ARG A 14 -0.87 -41.88 -28.77
N ALA A 15 -1.15 -42.84 -29.64
CA ALA A 15 -0.27 -43.19 -30.75
C ALA A 15 -0.11 -42.02 -31.72
N VAL A 16 -1.23 -41.39 -32.13
CA VAL A 16 -1.25 -40.18 -32.96
C VAL A 16 -0.43 -39.05 -32.31
N LEU A 17 -0.57 -38.87 -31.00
CA LEU A 17 0.19 -37.87 -30.26
C LEU A 17 1.70 -38.17 -30.25
N ILE A 18 2.11 -39.42 -30.07
CA ILE A 18 3.53 -39.84 -30.08
C ILE A 18 4.15 -39.62 -31.46
N GLU A 19 3.42 -39.93 -32.52
CA GLU A 19 3.87 -39.84 -33.90
C GLU A 19 3.96 -38.40 -34.41
N LEU A 20 2.88 -37.62 -34.25
CA LEU A 20 2.75 -36.32 -34.92
C LEU A 20 3.29 -35.15 -34.09
N TYR A 21 3.23 -35.22 -32.75
CA TYR A 21 3.63 -34.10 -31.89
C TYR A 21 5.10 -33.67 -32.08
N PRO A 22 6.07 -34.59 -32.24
CA PRO A 22 7.47 -34.21 -32.41
C PRO A 22 7.74 -33.33 -33.64
N ALA A 23 7.09 -33.64 -34.77
CA ALA A 23 7.30 -32.95 -36.03
C ALA A 23 6.38 -31.73 -36.22
N LEU A 24 5.09 -31.87 -35.89
CA LEU A 24 4.05 -30.87 -36.22
C LEU A 24 3.58 -30.04 -35.03
N GLY A 25 3.98 -30.43 -33.81
CA GLY A 25 3.65 -29.71 -32.59
C GLY A 25 2.16 -29.68 -32.27
N LEU A 26 1.74 -28.63 -31.58
CA LEU A 26 0.37 -28.50 -31.07
C LEU A 26 -0.67 -28.39 -32.20
N ASN A 27 -0.37 -27.62 -33.25
CA ASN A 27 -1.32 -27.33 -34.31
C ASN A 27 -1.59 -28.57 -35.17
N GLY A 28 -0.54 -29.25 -35.64
CA GLY A 28 -0.75 -30.44 -36.48
C GLY A 28 -1.41 -31.61 -35.73
N VAL A 29 -1.20 -31.72 -34.41
CA VAL A 29 -1.95 -32.70 -33.61
C VAL A 29 -3.41 -32.27 -33.39
N ALA A 30 -3.68 -30.97 -33.28
CA ALA A 30 -5.04 -30.48 -33.16
C ALA A 30 -5.86 -30.74 -34.44
N ASP A 31 -5.22 -30.69 -35.61
CA ASP A 31 -5.86 -31.05 -36.88
C ASP A 31 -6.20 -32.56 -36.93
N ALA A 32 -5.35 -33.42 -36.38
CA ALA A 32 -5.56 -34.86 -36.32
C ALA A 32 -6.53 -35.30 -35.19
N LEU A 33 -6.66 -34.50 -34.12
CA LEU A 33 -7.51 -34.77 -32.95
C LEU A 33 -8.46 -33.58 -32.69
N PRO A 34 -9.44 -33.31 -33.56
CA PRO A 34 -10.30 -32.12 -33.47
C PRO A 34 -11.17 -32.09 -32.21
N ASP A 35 -11.51 -33.26 -31.65
CA ASP A 35 -12.28 -33.37 -30.40
C ASP A 35 -11.45 -33.06 -29.15
N ARG A 36 -10.13 -32.88 -29.31
CA ARG A 36 -9.21 -32.54 -28.21
C ARG A 36 -8.84 -31.06 -28.27
N SER A 37 -9.22 -30.35 -27.22
CA SER A 37 -8.71 -28.99 -27.01
C SER A 37 -7.17 -28.96 -26.98
N TRP A 38 -6.60 -27.86 -27.47
CA TRP A 38 -5.17 -27.57 -27.42
C TRP A 38 -4.55 -27.81 -26.04
N GLN A 39 -5.25 -27.42 -24.97
CA GLN A 39 -4.78 -27.63 -23.61
C GLN A 39 -4.68 -29.12 -23.24
N ALA A 40 -5.63 -29.94 -23.68
CA ALA A 40 -5.61 -31.38 -23.42
C ALA A 40 -4.43 -32.05 -24.13
N ILE A 41 -4.20 -31.70 -25.40
CA ILE A 41 -3.07 -32.16 -26.21
C ILE A 41 -1.74 -31.79 -25.53
N TYR A 42 -1.57 -30.51 -25.15
CA TYR A 42 -0.38 -30.03 -24.47
C TYR A 42 -0.10 -30.76 -23.14
N VAL A 43 -1.14 -30.96 -22.32
CA VAL A 43 -1.00 -31.65 -21.03
C VAL A 43 -0.63 -33.12 -21.22
N MET A 44 -1.24 -33.80 -22.18
CA MET A 44 -0.93 -35.21 -22.45
C MET A 44 0.47 -35.37 -23.04
N ALA A 45 0.88 -34.51 -23.97
CA ALA A 45 2.23 -34.53 -24.52
C ALA A 45 3.29 -34.34 -23.44
N ASN A 46 3.07 -33.40 -22.50
CA ASN A 46 3.95 -33.24 -21.34
C ASN A 46 3.95 -34.46 -20.42
N LYS A 47 2.80 -35.12 -20.22
CA LYS A 47 2.71 -36.34 -19.40
C LYS A 47 3.50 -37.50 -20.02
N LEU A 48 3.53 -37.58 -21.35
CA LEU A 48 4.30 -38.57 -22.11
C LEU A 48 5.77 -38.16 -22.33
N GLY A 49 6.18 -36.96 -21.89
CA GLY A 49 7.55 -36.48 -22.05
C GLY A 49 7.93 -36.08 -23.48
N LEU A 50 6.95 -35.89 -24.37
CA LEU A 50 7.19 -35.56 -25.77
C LEU A 50 7.76 -34.14 -25.93
N ARG A 51 8.64 -33.98 -26.92
CA ARG A 51 9.24 -32.71 -27.33
C ARG A 51 8.88 -32.45 -28.79
N THR A 52 8.82 -31.19 -29.19
CA THR A 52 8.52 -30.77 -30.56
C THR A 52 9.57 -29.80 -31.07
N VAL A 53 9.85 -29.85 -32.37
CA VAL A 53 10.70 -28.88 -33.08
C VAL A 53 9.98 -27.56 -33.35
N CYS A 54 8.64 -27.55 -33.29
CA CYS A 54 7.84 -26.34 -33.51
C CYS A 54 8.02 -25.36 -32.34
N THR A 55 8.60 -24.20 -32.61
CA THR A 55 8.77 -23.13 -31.63
C THR A 55 7.67 -22.08 -31.79
N ALA A 56 6.80 -21.95 -30.79
CA ALA A 56 5.87 -20.82 -30.70
C ALA A 56 6.57 -19.58 -30.12
N LYS A 57 6.22 -18.40 -30.63
CA LYS A 57 6.64 -17.13 -30.01
C LYS A 57 6.02 -17.01 -28.61
N ALA A 58 6.76 -16.38 -27.69
CA ALA A 58 6.23 -16.09 -26.37
C ALA A 58 5.00 -15.16 -26.47
N PRO A 59 3.94 -15.40 -25.68
CA PRO A 59 2.77 -14.53 -25.69
C PRO A 59 3.14 -13.13 -25.21
N GLU A 60 2.55 -12.12 -25.83
CA GLU A 60 2.80 -10.73 -25.44
C GLU A 60 2.27 -10.45 -24.03
N PRO A 61 3.01 -9.66 -23.22
CA PRO A 61 2.55 -9.25 -21.91
C PRO A 61 1.28 -8.41 -21.99
N LYS A 62 0.25 -8.75 -21.20
CA LYS A 62 -0.99 -7.94 -21.10
C LYS A 62 -0.77 -6.52 -20.57
N LEU A 63 0.38 -6.25 -19.95
CA LEU A 63 0.75 -4.97 -19.38
C LEU A 63 2.10 -4.55 -19.97
N GLN A 64 2.08 -3.59 -20.88
CA GLN A 64 3.26 -3.10 -21.62
C GLN A 64 3.14 -1.61 -21.94
N GLY A 65 4.25 -0.99 -22.37
CA GLY A 65 4.31 0.43 -22.76
C GLY A 65 3.85 1.37 -21.65
N GLN A 66 3.07 2.40 -22.01
CA GLN A 66 2.58 3.43 -21.08
C GLN A 66 1.77 2.84 -19.90
N ARG A 67 1.02 1.76 -20.13
CA ARG A 67 0.24 1.09 -19.06
C ARG A 67 1.14 0.46 -18.01
N LEU A 68 2.30 -0.04 -18.43
CA LEU A 68 3.31 -0.58 -17.52
C LEU A 68 4.01 0.55 -16.75
N GLU A 69 4.33 1.66 -17.40
CA GLU A 69 4.89 2.84 -16.71
C GLU A 69 3.97 3.35 -15.61
N GLU A 70 2.67 3.47 -15.92
CA GLU A 70 1.69 3.91 -14.94
C GLU A 70 1.56 2.92 -13.77
N ALA A 71 1.58 1.60 -14.05
CA ALA A 71 1.57 0.59 -13.00
C ALA A 71 2.81 0.66 -12.10
N ILE A 72 3.98 1.01 -12.65
CA ILE A 72 5.21 1.22 -11.90
C ILE A 72 5.12 2.47 -11.04
N ARG A 73 4.61 3.60 -11.59
CA ARG A 73 4.37 4.83 -10.83
C ARG A 73 3.43 4.60 -9.65
N LEU A 74 2.28 3.96 -9.90
CA LEU A 74 1.31 3.61 -8.85
C LEU A 74 1.94 2.74 -7.76
N ARG A 75 2.87 1.85 -8.12
CA ARG A 75 3.57 1.00 -7.17
C ARG A 75 4.62 1.76 -6.36
N GLU A 76 5.58 2.41 -7.01
CA GLU A 76 6.76 2.98 -6.35
C GLU A 76 6.47 4.35 -5.71
N VAL A 77 5.57 5.15 -6.30
CA VAL A 77 5.23 6.51 -5.80
C VAL A 77 4.04 6.46 -4.85
N GLU A 78 2.92 5.86 -5.27
CA GLU A 78 1.70 5.86 -4.47
C GLU A 78 1.58 4.66 -3.49
N GLY A 79 2.50 3.70 -3.57
CA GLY A 79 2.53 2.54 -2.69
C GLY A 79 1.36 1.58 -2.88
N TRP A 80 0.74 1.53 -4.08
CA TRP A 80 -0.41 0.66 -4.32
C TRP A 80 -0.03 -0.82 -4.27
N SER A 81 -0.95 -1.64 -3.73
CA SER A 81 -0.83 -3.09 -3.77
C SER A 81 -1.03 -3.64 -5.19
N PHE A 82 -0.41 -4.78 -5.51
CA PHE A 82 -0.59 -5.42 -6.82
C PHE A 82 -2.04 -5.83 -7.10
N ALA A 83 -2.80 -6.19 -6.07
CA ALA A 83 -4.23 -6.46 -6.19
C ALA A 83 -5.01 -5.21 -6.65
N ARG A 84 -4.70 -4.04 -6.06
CA ARG A 84 -5.32 -2.77 -6.44
C ARG A 84 -4.91 -2.33 -7.84
N ILE A 85 -3.63 -2.48 -8.19
CA ILE A 85 -3.12 -2.18 -9.54
C ILE A 85 -3.79 -3.09 -10.57
N GLY A 86 -3.88 -4.39 -10.30
CA GLY A 86 -4.55 -5.35 -11.17
C GLY A 86 -6.01 -4.97 -11.42
N ALA A 87 -6.77 -4.68 -10.36
CA ALA A 87 -8.15 -4.23 -10.46
C ALA A 87 -8.30 -2.93 -11.27
N HIS A 88 -7.41 -1.96 -11.06
CA HIS A 88 -7.41 -0.69 -11.79
C HIS A 88 -7.06 -0.87 -13.27
N MET A 89 -6.12 -1.76 -13.58
CA MET A 89 -5.63 -2.01 -14.93
C MET A 89 -6.43 -3.08 -15.69
N GLY A 90 -7.45 -3.69 -15.08
CA GLY A 90 -8.22 -4.78 -15.70
C GLY A 90 -7.41 -6.05 -15.96
N VAL A 91 -6.40 -6.33 -15.13
CA VAL A 91 -5.55 -7.54 -15.22
C VAL A 91 -5.51 -8.29 -13.89
N ALA A 92 -5.19 -9.58 -13.94
CA ALA A 92 -5.01 -10.36 -12.72
C ALA A 92 -3.85 -9.81 -11.87
N GLU A 93 -3.97 -9.89 -10.54
CA GLU A 93 -2.92 -9.47 -9.59
C GLU A 93 -1.56 -10.09 -9.94
N ALA A 94 -1.54 -11.39 -10.27
CA ALA A 94 -0.31 -12.09 -10.64
C ALA A 94 0.33 -11.52 -11.92
N SER A 95 -0.48 -11.12 -12.91
CA SER A 95 0.00 -10.50 -14.14
C SER A 95 0.59 -9.11 -13.86
N ALA A 96 -0.09 -8.28 -13.06
CA ALA A 96 0.43 -6.98 -12.64
C ALA A 96 1.73 -7.12 -11.84
N CYS A 97 1.78 -8.04 -10.88
CA CYS A 97 2.95 -8.32 -10.05
C CYS A 97 4.16 -8.75 -10.91
N ASN A 98 3.97 -9.74 -11.78
CA ASN A 98 5.04 -10.22 -12.66
C ASN A 98 5.56 -9.11 -13.58
N ALA A 99 4.67 -8.38 -14.26
CA ALA A 99 5.06 -7.33 -15.21
C ALA A 99 5.86 -6.21 -14.51
N VAL A 100 5.36 -5.72 -13.37
CA VAL A 100 6.02 -4.65 -12.61
C VAL A 100 7.36 -5.11 -12.05
N LEU A 101 7.45 -6.30 -11.44
CA LEU A 101 8.73 -6.77 -10.86
C LEU A 101 9.79 -7.05 -11.92
N ILE A 102 9.38 -7.60 -13.07
CA ILE A 102 10.30 -7.82 -14.20
C ILE A 102 10.83 -6.49 -14.72
N ALA A 103 9.97 -5.49 -14.89
CA ALA A 103 10.36 -4.16 -15.35
C ALA A 103 11.22 -3.39 -14.33
N LEU A 104 11.00 -3.63 -13.03
CA LEU A 104 11.80 -3.04 -11.96
C LEU A 104 13.20 -3.63 -11.85
N CYS A 105 13.45 -4.84 -12.37
CA CYS A 105 14.77 -5.48 -12.34
C CYS A 105 15.89 -4.54 -12.83
N PRO A 106 15.90 -4.10 -14.11
CA PRO A 106 16.93 -3.18 -14.60
C PRO A 106 16.87 -1.80 -13.91
N ARG A 107 15.69 -1.29 -13.57
CA ARG A 107 15.54 0.04 -12.94
C ARG A 107 16.15 0.12 -11.55
N LYS A 108 16.17 -1.01 -10.82
CA LYS A 108 16.83 -1.12 -9.51
C LYS A 108 18.31 -1.52 -9.63
N GLY A 109 18.89 -1.47 -10.83
CA GLY A 109 20.29 -1.80 -11.10
C GLY A 109 20.58 -3.30 -11.15
N PHE A 110 19.57 -4.16 -11.23
CA PHE A 110 19.77 -5.61 -11.36
C PHE A 110 19.81 -6.03 -12.82
N ARG A 111 20.68 -6.99 -13.13
CA ARG A 111 20.78 -7.59 -14.47
C ARG A 111 19.76 -8.73 -14.63
N PRO A 112 18.81 -8.66 -15.59
CA PRO A 112 17.91 -9.78 -15.89
C PRO A 112 18.69 -11.07 -16.20
N ALA A 113 18.05 -12.23 -15.98
CA ALA A 113 18.61 -13.50 -16.37
C ALA A 113 18.64 -13.62 -17.90
N GLU A 114 19.72 -14.21 -18.41
CA GLU A 114 19.99 -14.39 -19.82
C GLU A 114 18.91 -15.25 -20.48
N ARG A 115 18.42 -14.79 -21.63
CA ARG A 115 17.39 -15.47 -22.41
C ARG A 115 17.80 -15.60 -23.87
N ASP A 116 17.36 -16.69 -24.50
CA ASP A 116 17.51 -16.88 -25.94
C ASP A 116 16.50 -16.05 -26.74
N ALA A 117 16.60 -16.10 -28.07
CA ALA A 117 15.70 -15.37 -28.98
C ALA A 117 14.22 -15.81 -28.84
N THR A 118 13.95 -16.98 -28.27
CA THR A 118 12.61 -17.49 -28.00
C THR A 118 12.07 -17.08 -26.63
N GLY A 119 12.90 -16.41 -25.82
CA GLY A 119 12.60 -15.97 -24.47
C GLY A 119 12.79 -17.03 -23.39
N ARG A 120 13.37 -18.20 -23.69
CA ARG A 120 13.74 -19.21 -22.68
C ARG A 120 15.04 -18.84 -22.01
N LEU A 121 15.26 -19.33 -20.77
CA LEU A 121 16.52 -19.08 -20.06
C LEU A 121 17.67 -19.83 -20.72
N THR A 122 18.78 -19.14 -20.97
CA THR A 122 20.03 -19.78 -21.40
C THR A 122 20.64 -20.59 -20.25
N PRO A 123 21.64 -21.46 -20.49
CA PRO A 123 22.35 -22.17 -19.43
C PRO A 123 22.91 -21.23 -18.35
N GLU A 124 23.45 -20.07 -18.74
CA GLU A 124 23.99 -19.05 -17.83
C GLU A 124 22.88 -18.45 -16.96
N GLY A 125 21.75 -18.07 -17.58
CA GLY A 125 20.60 -17.53 -16.87
C GLY A 125 19.98 -18.55 -15.90
N LEU A 126 19.98 -19.82 -16.29
CA LEU A 126 19.52 -20.92 -15.44
C LEU A 126 20.44 -21.14 -14.24
N GLU A 127 21.76 -21.08 -14.42
CA GLU A 127 22.72 -21.23 -13.32
C GLU A 127 22.63 -20.06 -12.32
N ARG A 128 22.43 -18.82 -12.78
CA ARG A 128 22.15 -17.67 -11.89
C ARG A 128 20.88 -17.88 -11.07
N LEU A 129 19.82 -18.41 -11.68
CA LEU A 129 18.59 -18.74 -10.97
C LEU A 129 18.81 -19.86 -9.94
N ARG A 130 19.53 -20.92 -10.31
CA ARG A 130 19.90 -22.03 -9.40
C ARG A 130 20.78 -21.55 -8.25
N TYR A 131 21.70 -20.63 -8.50
CA TYR A 131 22.50 -19.99 -7.46
C TYR A 131 21.64 -19.24 -6.46
N ALA A 132 20.68 -18.43 -6.92
CA ALA A 132 19.76 -17.73 -6.03
C ALA A 132 18.88 -18.69 -5.20
N LEU A 133 18.47 -19.82 -5.80
CA LEU A 133 17.74 -20.88 -5.12
C LEU A 133 18.60 -21.59 -4.05
N ARG A 134 19.87 -21.90 -4.35
CA ARG A 134 20.84 -22.47 -3.39
C ARG A 134 21.11 -21.54 -2.22
N LYS A 135 21.13 -20.23 -2.44
CA LYS A 135 21.25 -19.22 -1.38
C LYS A 135 19.97 -19.04 -0.56
N GLY A 136 18.90 -19.78 -0.87
CA GLY A 136 17.65 -19.69 -0.12
C GLY A 136 16.94 -18.35 -0.26
N MET A 137 17.17 -17.61 -1.36
CA MET A 137 16.58 -16.30 -1.58
C MET A 137 15.03 -16.39 -1.66
N LYS A 138 14.33 -15.34 -1.22
CA LYS A 138 12.85 -15.30 -1.32
C LYS A 138 12.44 -15.26 -2.78
N GLY A 139 11.33 -15.92 -3.11
CA GLY A 139 10.84 -15.96 -4.50
C GLY A 139 10.54 -14.56 -5.09
N LEU A 140 10.13 -13.60 -4.26
CA LEU A 140 9.92 -12.21 -4.70
C LEU A 140 11.24 -11.52 -5.07
N ASP A 141 12.27 -11.72 -4.26
CA ASP A 141 13.60 -11.15 -4.48
C ASP A 141 14.25 -11.75 -5.73
N ILE A 142 14.05 -13.05 -5.96
CA ILE A 142 14.52 -13.73 -7.19
C ILE A 142 13.84 -13.11 -8.43
N GLN A 143 12.53 -12.89 -8.40
CA GLN A 143 11.82 -12.25 -9.51
C GLN A 143 12.36 -10.85 -9.80
N LEU A 144 12.53 -10.03 -8.75
CA LEU A 144 13.04 -8.67 -8.85
C LEU A 144 14.49 -8.63 -9.35
N ARG A 145 15.37 -9.52 -8.86
CA ARG A 145 16.81 -9.47 -9.18
C ARG A 145 17.16 -10.12 -10.52
N LEU A 146 16.32 -11.05 -11.00
CA LEU A 146 16.60 -11.80 -12.23
C LEU A 146 15.60 -11.49 -13.35
N GLY A 147 14.59 -10.64 -13.13
CA GLY A 147 13.61 -10.31 -14.16
C GLY A 147 12.84 -11.54 -14.65
N VAL A 148 12.49 -12.45 -13.74
CA VAL A 148 11.74 -13.68 -14.05
C VAL A 148 10.37 -13.66 -13.40
N SER A 149 9.42 -14.44 -13.93
CA SER A 149 8.08 -14.55 -13.34
C SER A 149 8.06 -15.48 -12.12
N ALA A 150 7.07 -15.31 -11.24
CA ALA A 150 6.87 -16.19 -10.09
C ALA A 150 6.75 -17.67 -10.49
N SER A 151 6.06 -17.93 -11.61
CA SER A 151 5.87 -19.28 -12.16
C SER A 151 7.18 -19.92 -12.58
N CYS A 152 8.07 -19.16 -13.23
CA CYS A 152 9.40 -19.63 -13.62
C CYS A 152 10.22 -20.00 -12.38
N VAL A 153 10.24 -19.16 -11.33
CA VAL A 153 10.95 -19.48 -10.08
C VAL A 153 10.42 -20.75 -9.44
N ALA A 154 9.09 -20.92 -9.38
CA ALA A 154 8.46 -22.10 -8.79
C ALA A 154 8.72 -23.38 -9.60
N GLU A 155 8.67 -23.30 -10.92
CA GLU A 155 8.98 -24.41 -11.82
C GLU A 155 10.44 -24.84 -11.69
N GLN A 156 11.37 -23.89 -11.77
CA GLN A 156 12.79 -24.18 -11.72
C GLN A 156 13.23 -24.68 -10.35
N ARG A 157 12.60 -24.21 -9.26
CA ARG A 157 12.77 -24.81 -7.93
C ARG A 157 12.36 -26.29 -7.92
N ARG A 158 11.20 -26.65 -8.48
CA ARG A 158 10.74 -28.05 -8.53
C ARG A 158 11.68 -28.92 -9.37
N ARG A 159 12.05 -28.45 -10.56
CA ARG A 159 12.96 -29.18 -11.47
C ARG A 159 14.33 -29.38 -10.85
N TYR A 160 14.90 -28.32 -10.28
CA TYR A 160 16.23 -28.42 -9.67
C TYR A 160 16.22 -29.28 -8.41
N GLN A 161 15.14 -29.24 -7.61
CA GLN A 161 15.01 -30.12 -6.46
C GLN A 161 14.88 -31.60 -6.86
N ALA A 162 14.20 -31.90 -7.98
CA ALA A 162 14.16 -33.24 -8.55
C ALA A 162 15.53 -33.70 -9.06
N ASP A 163 16.28 -32.82 -9.74
CA ASP A 163 17.65 -33.07 -10.19
C ASP A 163 18.62 -33.32 -9.01
N LEU A 164 18.54 -32.53 -7.94
CA LEU A 164 19.34 -32.75 -6.73
C LEU A 164 19.00 -34.09 -6.08
N LYS A 165 17.72 -34.44 -6.00
CA LYS A 165 17.27 -35.75 -5.47
C LYS A 165 17.80 -36.91 -6.33
N ALA A 166 17.75 -36.78 -7.66
CA ALA A 166 18.25 -37.81 -8.57
C ALA A 166 19.77 -38.01 -8.50
N ARG A 167 20.50 -37.03 -7.98
CA ARG A 167 21.96 -37.07 -7.79
C ARG A 167 22.37 -37.28 -6.32
N ASP A 168 21.44 -37.64 -5.44
CA ASP A 168 21.64 -37.78 -4.00
C ASP A 168 22.32 -36.57 -3.33
N LYS A 169 22.00 -35.36 -3.81
CA LYS A 169 22.50 -34.10 -3.24
C LYS A 169 21.52 -33.51 -2.23
N ALA A 170 22.07 -32.72 -1.31
CA ALA A 170 21.28 -31.99 -0.32
C ALA A 170 20.15 -31.18 -0.97
N PRO A 171 18.92 -31.19 -0.38
CA PRO A 171 17.79 -30.47 -0.93
C PRO A 171 17.99 -28.95 -0.84
N LEU A 172 17.28 -28.22 -1.71
CA LEU A 172 17.30 -26.77 -1.66
C LEU A 172 16.79 -26.23 -0.33
N PRO A 173 17.40 -25.16 0.20
CA PRO A 173 16.88 -24.51 1.40
C PRO A 173 15.48 -23.92 1.14
N PRO A 174 14.67 -23.79 2.21
CA PRO A 174 13.37 -23.14 2.12
C PRO A 174 13.53 -21.68 1.62
N PRO A 175 12.56 -21.15 0.86
CA PRO A 175 12.57 -19.76 0.44
C PRO A 175 12.73 -18.79 1.64
N GLY A 176 13.58 -17.78 1.48
CA GLY A 176 13.89 -16.81 2.54
C GLY A 176 14.64 -17.39 3.73
N ALA A 177 15.44 -18.45 3.53
CA ALA A 177 16.17 -19.16 4.59
C ALA A 177 15.26 -19.65 5.74
N GLY A 178 13.99 -19.95 5.45
CA GLY A 178 13.02 -20.40 6.46
C GLY A 178 12.30 -19.27 7.19
N ALA A 179 12.57 -18.01 6.87
CA ALA A 179 11.85 -16.87 7.43
C ALA A 179 10.34 -16.98 7.12
N ALA A 180 9.51 -16.81 8.13
CA ALA A 180 8.06 -16.82 7.98
C ALA A 180 7.56 -15.50 7.37
N TYR A 181 7.43 -15.47 6.05
CA TYR A 181 6.85 -14.33 5.33
C TYR A 181 5.44 -14.63 4.78
N SER A 182 4.75 -13.59 4.31
CA SER A 182 3.41 -13.72 3.73
C SER A 182 3.42 -14.65 2.51
N GLY A 183 2.69 -15.76 2.58
CA GLY A 183 2.54 -16.71 1.46
C GLY A 183 3.33 -18.02 1.59
N VAL A 184 4.15 -18.17 2.63
CA VAL A 184 4.74 -19.48 2.99
C VAL A 184 3.63 -20.47 3.33
N LYS A 185 3.74 -21.72 2.86
CA LYS A 185 2.77 -22.78 3.18
C LYS A 185 2.89 -23.14 4.65
N VAL A 186 1.85 -22.83 5.42
CA VAL A 186 1.77 -23.20 6.84
C VAL A 186 1.23 -24.62 6.97
N ALA A 187 1.92 -25.45 7.75
CA ALA A 187 1.51 -26.82 8.06
C ALA A 187 0.13 -26.85 8.75
N VAL A 188 -0.60 -27.97 8.60
CA VAL A 188 -1.95 -28.10 9.16
C VAL A 188 -1.94 -28.00 10.69
N ALA A 189 -0.97 -28.65 11.34
CA ALA A 189 -0.78 -28.57 12.80
C ALA A 189 -0.60 -27.12 13.27
N LYS A 190 0.31 -26.38 12.63
CA LYS A 190 0.56 -24.97 12.95
C LYS A 190 -0.66 -24.07 12.70
N LYS A 191 -1.50 -24.38 11.71
CA LYS A 191 -2.78 -23.67 11.52
C LYS A 191 -3.75 -23.91 12.67
N ARG A 192 -3.83 -25.15 13.17
CA ARG A 192 -4.68 -25.50 14.33
C ARG A 192 -4.21 -24.77 15.58
N GLU A 193 -2.91 -24.71 15.83
CA GLU A 193 -2.31 -23.93 16.92
C GLU A 193 -2.69 -22.44 16.84
N VAL A 194 -2.55 -21.82 15.65
CA VAL A 194 -2.98 -20.43 15.43
C VAL A 194 -4.49 -20.25 15.68
N GLU A 195 -5.32 -21.19 15.25
CA GLU A 195 -6.76 -21.15 15.51
C GLU A 195 -7.09 -21.28 17.00
N GLY A 196 -6.39 -22.16 17.73
CA GLY A 196 -6.51 -22.31 19.19
C GLY A 196 -6.21 -21.01 19.93
N LEU A 197 -5.06 -20.38 19.65
CA LEU A 197 -4.70 -19.11 20.27
C LEU A 197 -5.69 -17.98 19.95
N LEU A 198 -6.30 -17.98 18.76
CA LEU A 198 -7.34 -17.02 18.41
C LEU A 198 -8.64 -17.28 19.19
N LEU A 199 -9.00 -18.55 19.43
CA LEU A 199 -10.14 -18.96 20.26
C LEU A 199 -9.90 -18.74 21.76
N GLU A 200 -8.65 -18.63 22.20
CA GLU A 200 -8.28 -18.17 23.54
C GLU A 200 -8.36 -16.64 23.68
N GLY A 201 -8.63 -15.92 22.58
CA GLY A 201 -8.83 -14.46 22.57
C GLY A 201 -7.57 -13.64 22.24
N PHE A 202 -6.44 -14.29 21.93
CA PHE A 202 -5.22 -13.57 21.57
C PHE A 202 -5.38 -12.79 20.25
N GLY A 203 -4.81 -11.58 20.23
CA GLY A 203 -4.77 -10.75 19.03
C GLY A 203 -3.72 -11.21 18.02
N ALA A 204 -3.93 -10.91 16.73
CA ALA A 204 -3.06 -11.38 15.65
C ALA A 204 -1.56 -11.06 15.84
N LYS A 205 -1.22 -9.93 16.46
CA LYS A 205 0.17 -9.58 16.80
C LYS A 205 0.78 -10.52 17.84
N ARG A 206 0.04 -10.84 18.92
CA ARG A 206 0.50 -11.77 19.97
C ARG A 206 0.63 -13.19 19.41
N VAL A 207 -0.34 -13.62 18.62
CA VAL A 207 -0.31 -14.92 17.93
C VAL A 207 0.88 -15.01 16.97
N THR A 208 1.19 -13.94 16.24
CA THR A 208 2.38 -13.88 15.37
C THR A 208 3.67 -14.05 16.18
N ALA A 209 3.79 -13.37 17.31
CA ALA A 209 4.97 -13.46 18.17
C ALA A 209 5.16 -14.87 18.77
N GLN A 210 4.06 -15.53 19.19
CA GLN A 210 4.11 -16.87 19.79
C GLN A 210 4.34 -17.98 18.75
N THR A 211 3.70 -17.88 17.58
CA THR A 211 3.72 -18.96 16.59
C THR A 211 4.81 -18.79 15.53
N GLY A 212 5.41 -17.61 15.43
CA GLY A 212 6.31 -17.22 14.35
C GLY A 212 5.61 -17.08 12.99
N VAL A 213 4.29 -17.31 12.89
CA VAL A 213 3.55 -17.20 11.62
C VAL A 213 3.32 -15.73 11.27
N SER A 214 3.59 -15.34 10.02
CA SER A 214 3.40 -13.95 9.58
C SER A 214 2.00 -13.40 9.86
N ASN A 215 1.94 -12.14 10.31
CA ASN A 215 0.70 -11.45 10.70
C ASN A 215 -0.38 -11.46 9.60
N THR A 216 0.01 -11.31 8.33
CA THR A 216 -0.92 -11.40 7.19
C THR A 216 -1.53 -12.80 7.03
N THR A 217 -0.77 -13.85 7.38
CA THR A 217 -1.24 -15.23 7.34
C THR A 217 -2.16 -15.52 8.52
N VAL A 218 -1.80 -15.04 9.72
CA VAL A 218 -2.68 -15.09 10.91
C VAL A 218 -4.01 -14.38 10.62
N GLY A 219 -3.98 -13.20 10.01
CA GLY A 219 -5.19 -12.47 9.61
C GLY A 219 -6.07 -13.26 8.62
N ARG A 220 -5.48 -13.95 7.64
CA ARG A 220 -6.21 -14.84 6.73
C ARG A 220 -6.84 -16.03 7.43
N ILE A 221 -6.13 -16.65 8.38
CA ILE A 221 -6.66 -17.76 9.19
C ILE A 221 -7.82 -17.25 10.04
N ARG A 222 -7.65 -16.12 10.74
CA ARG A 222 -8.70 -15.46 11.52
C ARG A 222 -9.96 -15.19 10.70
N ASN A 223 -9.83 -14.62 9.50
CA ASN A 223 -11.00 -14.31 8.67
C ASN A 223 -11.78 -15.57 8.26
N ARG A 224 -11.10 -16.70 8.02
CA ARG A 224 -11.76 -17.98 7.74
C ARG A 224 -12.42 -18.55 8.99
N LEU A 225 -11.75 -18.46 10.14
CA LEU A 225 -12.27 -18.88 11.43
C LEU A 225 -13.54 -18.11 11.79
N VAL A 226 -13.53 -16.79 11.69
CA VAL A 226 -14.71 -15.93 11.90
C VAL A 226 -15.86 -16.36 11.01
N LYS A 227 -15.63 -16.52 9.70
CA LYS A 227 -16.69 -16.99 8.77
C LYS A 227 -17.23 -18.37 9.13
N ARG A 228 -16.40 -19.26 9.68
CA ARG A 228 -16.80 -20.61 10.10
C ARG A 228 -17.63 -20.57 11.38
N LEU A 229 -17.21 -19.78 12.36
CA LEU A 229 -17.93 -19.59 13.64
C LEU A 229 -19.27 -18.90 13.41
N ALA A 230 -19.31 -17.85 12.58
CA ALA A 230 -20.53 -17.11 12.27
C ALA A 230 -21.64 -18.00 11.67
N ARG A 231 -21.28 -19.02 10.88
CA ARG A 231 -22.25 -20.01 10.35
C ARG A 231 -22.87 -20.89 11.43
N LYS A 232 -22.22 -21.01 12.58
CA LYS A 232 -22.70 -21.74 13.76
C LYS A 232 -23.38 -20.83 14.79
N GLY A 233 -23.47 -19.52 14.53
CA GLY A 233 -23.90 -18.53 15.52
C GLY A 233 -22.86 -18.23 16.61
N GLU A 234 -21.63 -18.74 16.48
CA GLU A 234 -20.54 -18.51 17.41
C GLU A 234 -19.68 -17.30 16.98
N CYS A 235 -18.99 -16.67 17.92
CA CYS A 235 -18.03 -15.59 17.64
C CYS A 235 -16.68 -15.84 18.33
N LEU A 236 -15.65 -15.10 17.88
CA LEU A 236 -14.37 -15.10 18.60
C LEU A 236 -14.52 -14.38 19.95
N PRO A 237 -13.76 -14.77 20.99
CA PRO A 237 -13.80 -14.07 22.26
C PRO A 237 -13.55 -12.57 22.10
N GLY A 238 -14.42 -11.77 22.72
CA GLY A 238 -14.37 -10.32 22.63
C GLY A 238 -14.61 -9.77 21.22
N CYS A 239 -15.28 -10.51 20.33
CA CYS A 239 -15.68 -10.07 18.99
C CYS A 239 -17.18 -10.31 18.71
N ASP A 240 -17.74 -9.58 17.75
CA ASP A 240 -19.06 -9.82 17.17
C ASP A 240 -19.02 -10.96 16.13
N LEU A 241 -20.18 -11.33 15.58
CA LEU A 241 -20.30 -12.35 14.53
C LEU A 241 -19.53 -12.00 13.25
N ALA A 242 -19.28 -10.71 13.00
CA ALA A 242 -18.45 -10.24 11.89
C ALA A 242 -16.94 -10.24 12.22
N GLY A 243 -16.56 -10.66 13.44
CA GLY A 243 -15.20 -10.70 13.94
C GLY A 243 -14.64 -9.33 14.36
N ARG A 244 -15.47 -8.30 14.51
CA ARG A 244 -15.08 -6.98 15.03
C ARG A 244 -15.01 -7.04 16.55
N ARG A 245 -13.97 -6.46 17.17
CA ARG A 245 -13.82 -6.53 18.63
C ARG A 245 -14.93 -5.75 19.35
N ILE A 246 -15.62 -6.39 20.28
CA ILE A 246 -16.58 -5.79 21.20
C ILE A 246 -15.78 -5.30 22.42
N GLY A 247 -16.05 -4.09 22.91
CA GLY A 247 -15.45 -3.55 24.15
C GLY A 247 -14.00 -3.04 24.05
N ALA A 248 -13.19 -3.49 23.08
CA ALA A 248 -11.83 -2.99 22.84
C ALA A 248 -11.76 -1.53 22.33
N ALA A 249 -12.89 -0.84 22.29
CA ALA A 249 -12.99 0.52 21.85
C ALA A 249 -12.40 1.47 22.91
N LYS A 250 -12.70 1.32 24.22
CA LYS A 250 -12.29 2.32 25.22
C LYS A 250 -10.77 2.63 25.27
N ALA A 251 -9.90 1.64 25.04
CA ALA A 251 -8.44 1.82 25.04
C ALA A 251 -7.82 2.04 23.63
N SER A 252 -8.63 2.05 22.57
CA SER A 252 -8.14 2.24 21.20
C SER A 252 -8.13 3.73 20.86
N THR A 253 -7.02 4.24 20.31
CA THR A 253 -6.95 5.61 19.76
C THR A 253 -7.97 5.87 18.63
N ASN A 254 -8.66 4.83 18.14
CA ASN A 254 -9.71 4.93 17.12
C ASN A 254 -11.13 4.99 17.70
N TYR A 255 -11.29 4.81 19.01
CA TYR A 255 -12.59 4.97 19.66
C TYR A 255 -13.01 6.42 19.71
N ILE A 256 -14.31 6.60 19.57
CA ILE A 256 -14.97 7.89 19.65
C ILE A 256 -15.92 7.75 20.82
N PRO A 257 -15.75 8.52 21.90
CA PRO A 257 -16.66 8.52 23.03
C PRO A 257 -18.11 8.75 22.58
N PRO A 258 -19.11 8.10 23.19
CA PRO A 258 -20.53 8.27 22.83
C PRO A 258 -20.95 9.75 22.89
N GLU A 259 -20.47 10.48 23.89
CA GLU A 259 -20.67 11.93 24.04
C GLU A 259 -20.19 12.72 22.82
N SER A 260 -19.03 12.37 22.26
CA SER A 260 -18.52 13.00 21.03
C SER A 260 -19.34 12.63 19.80
N ILE A 261 -19.97 11.44 19.77
CA ILE A 261 -20.90 11.05 18.70
C ILE A 261 -22.18 11.88 18.80
N THR A 262 -22.74 12.02 20.00
CA THR A 262 -23.94 12.84 20.26
C THR A 262 -23.68 14.30 19.89
N ALA A 263 -22.57 14.89 20.37
CA ALA A 263 -22.18 16.25 20.03
C ALA A 263 -21.95 16.43 18.53
N LEU A 264 -21.42 15.42 17.82
CA LEU A 264 -21.28 15.49 16.36
C LEU A 264 -22.65 15.53 15.69
N ARG A 265 -23.60 14.70 16.13
CA ARG A 265 -24.97 14.66 15.56
C ARG A 265 -25.70 15.98 15.76
N GLU A 266 -25.63 16.56 16.95
CA GLU A 266 -26.20 17.88 17.25
C GLU A 266 -25.65 18.97 16.33
N ARG A 267 -24.33 19.00 16.13
CA ARG A 267 -23.68 19.98 15.25
C ARG A 267 -24.07 19.79 13.78
N LEU A 268 -24.26 18.54 13.33
CA LEU A 268 -24.76 18.26 11.98
C LEU A 268 -26.20 18.75 11.78
N LEU A 269 -27.07 18.56 12.78
CA LEU A 269 -28.43 19.09 12.78
C LEU A 269 -28.44 20.63 12.80
N ALA A 270 -27.50 21.24 13.51
CA ALA A 270 -27.23 22.69 13.48
C ALA A 270 -26.61 23.18 12.14
N ARG A 271 -26.62 22.35 11.09
CA ARG A 271 -26.16 22.67 9.73
C ARG A 271 -24.66 22.98 9.65
N GLU A 272 -23.85 22.48 10.58
CA GLU A 272 -22.41 22.63 10.51
C GLU A 272 -21.80 21.68 9.45
N PRO A 273 -20.85 22.15 8.61
CA PRO A 273 -20.13 21.25 7.72
C PRO A 273 -19.42 20.11 8.47
N VAL A 274 -19.61 18.87 8.00
CA VAL A 274 -19.09 17.63 8.61
C VAL A 274 -17.61 17.72 8.98
N ALA A 275 -16.77 18.21 8.08
CA ALA A 275 -15.33 18.31 8.30
C ALA A 275 -14.98 19.27 9.44
N ARG A 276 -15.76 20.34 9.63
CA ARG A 276 -15.55 21.34 10.68
C ARG A 276 -15.98 20.79 12.04
N ALA A 277 -17.20 20.24 12.13
CA ALA A 277 -17.70 19.60 13.34
C ALA A 277 -16.79 18.44 13.79
N ALA A 278 -16.33 17.62 12.84
CA ALA A 278 -15.43 16.50 13.13
C ALA A 278 -14.08 16.96 13.70
N ARG A 279 -13.48 18.01 13.14
CA ARG A 279 -12.22 18.57 13.67
C ARG A 279 -12.40 19.17 15.06
N ALA A 280 -13.49 19.89 15.29
CA ALA A 280 -13.79 20.48 16.59
C ALA A 280 -13.86 19.43 17.71
N LEU A 281 -14.35 18.22 17.38
CA LEU A 281 -14.54 17.11 18.32
C LEU A 281 -13.43 16.05 18.26
N GLY A 282 -12.34 16.27 17.50
CA GLY A 282 -11.27 15.26 17.38
C GLY A 282 -11.70 13.95 16.71
N ILE A 283 -12.70 14.00 15.83
CA ILE A 283 -13.21 12.86 15.07
C ILE A 283 -12.54 12.82 13.68
N GLY A 284 -11.99 11.66 13.32
CA GLY A 284 -11.41 11.44 11.99
C GLY A 284 -12.46 11.54 10.89
N GLY A 285 -12.12 12.15 9.76
CA GLY A 285 -13.06 12.46 8.67
C GLY A 285 -13.88 11.26 8.20
N CYS A 286 -13.25 10.11 7.93
CA CYS A 286 -13.97 8.91 7.50
C CYS A 286 -15.03 8.44 8.51
N SER A 287 -14.74 8.52 9.81
CA SER A 287 -15.71 8.17 10.85
C SER A 287 -16.85 9.19 10.92
N ALA A 288 -16.55 10.48 10.79
CA ALA A 288 -17.57 11.52 10.79
C ALA A 288 -18.54 11.39 9.61
N TYR A 289 -18.04 11.10 8.39
CA TYR A 289 -18.90 10.85 7.23
C TYR A 289 -19.75 9.59 7.39
N ARG A 290 -19.24 8.55 8.08
CA ARG A 290 -20.03 7.36 8.41
C ARG A 290 -21.16 7.70 9.38
N ILE A 291 -20.87 8.44 10.45
CA ILE A 291 -21.87 8.88 11.44
C ILE A 291 -22.94 9.75 10.76
N ARG A 292 -22.55 10.68 9.88
CA ARG A 292 -23.47 11.47 9.07
C ARG A 292 -24.39 10.60 8.22
N ASN A 293 -23.85 9.60 7.52
CA ASN A 293 -24.67 8.73 6.67
C ASN A 293 -25.67 7.91 7.49
N GLN A 294 -25.26 7.47 8.68
CA GLN A 294 -26.14 6.76 9.60
C GLN A 294 -27.26 7.68 10.10
N LEU A 295 -26.94 8.90 10.55
CA LEU A 295 -27.94 9.90 10.94
C LEU A 295 -28.90 10.23 9.78
N ALA A 296 -28.39 10.38 8.56
CA ALA A 296 -29.22 10.64 7.38
C ALA A 296 -30.17 9.47 7.07
N ALA A 297 -29.74 8.22 7.26
CA ALA A 297 -30.60 7.05 7.08
C ALA A 297 -31.67 6.94 8.18
N GLU A 298 -31.33 7.28 9.43
CA GLU A 298 -32.26 7.31 10.55
C GLU A 298 -33.35 8.38 10.34
N LEU A 299 -32.98 9.60 9.94
CA LEU A 299 -33.93 10.66 9.59
C LEU A 299 -34.81 10.26 8.40
N ALA A 300 -34.22 9.67 7.36
CA ALA A 300 -34.98 9.20 6.19
C ALA A 300 -36.02 8.13 6.55
N ALA A 301 -35.71 7.24 7.50
CA ALA A 301 -36.67 6.26 8.00
C ALA A 301 -37.84 6.91 8.77
N GLN A 302 -37.63 8.11 9.31
CA GLN A 302 -38.63 8.93 9.99
C GLN A 302 -39.35 9.90 9.03
N GLY A 303 -39.06 9.85 7.72
CA GLY A 303 -39.61 10.78 6.73
C GLY A 303 -38.94 12.17 6.71
N GLU A 304 -37.88 12.36 7.48
CA GLU A 304 -37.13 13.61 7.54
C GLU A 304 -35.87 13.57 6.66
N THR A 305 -35.31 14.74 6.36
CA THR A 305 -34.05 14.85 5.60
C THR A 305 -33.00 15.59 6.41
N LEU A 306 -31.76 15.10 6.35
CA LEU A 306 -30.65 15.79 7.00
C LEU A 306 -30.45 17.18 6.35
N PRO A 307 -30.46 18.27 7.14
CA PRO A 307 -30.44 19.61 6.57
C PRO A 307 -29.10 19.91 5.88
N ALA A 308 -29.17 20.67 4.79
CA ALA A 308 -27.98 21.05 4.03
C ALA A 308 -27.04 21.93 4.87
N PRO A 309 -25.72 21.66 4.86
CA PRO A 309 -24.76 22.37 5.70
C PRO A 309 -24.56 23.82 5.23
N ASN A 310 -24.44 24.74 6.18
CA ASN A 310 -24.10 26.14 5.94
C ASN A 310 -22.63 26.24 5.57
N ARG A 311 -22.35 26.30 4.27
CA ARG A 311 -21.00 26.47 3.74
C ARG A 311 -20.61 27.95 3.84
N LEU A 312 -19.52 28.23 4.56
CA LEU A 312 -18.86 29.53 4.48
C LEU A 312 -18.43 29.76 3.02
N GLY A 313 -18.64 30.97 2.50
CA GLY A 313 -18.27 31.34 1.13
C GLY A 313 -16.75 31.31 0.87
N ARG A 314 -16.32 31.74 -0.32
CA ARG A 314 -14.89 31.76 -0.70
C ARG A 314 -14.13 33.02 -0.25
N SER A 315 -14.76 33.93 0.49
CA SER A 315 -14.18 35.21 0.91
C SER A 315 -12.96 35.04 1.80
N ALA A 316 -12.08 36.05 1.85
CA ALA A 316 -10.90 36.05 2.73
C ALA A 316 -11.29 35.89 4.20
N GLU A 317 -12.39 36.53 4.60
CA GLU A 317 -12.96 36.44 5.94
C GLU A 317 -13.49 35.03 6.25
N ALA A 318 -14.22 34.41 5.31
CA ALA A 318 -14.66 33.02 5.43
C ALA A 318 -13.48 32.04 5.55
N ARG A 319 -12.38 32.28 4.83
CA ARG A 319 -11.14 31.49 4.96
C ARG A 319 -10.46 31.72 6.31
N ARG A 320 -10.49 32.94 6.85
CA ARG A 320 -9.96 33.27 8.18
C ARG A 320 -10.74 32.54 9.28
N LEU A 321 -12.07 32.68 9.28
CA LEU A 321 -12.98 31.95 10.18
C LEU A 321 -12.81 30.43 10.09
N ALA A 322 -12.63 29.88 8.89
CA ALA A 322 -12.40 28.46 8.70
C ALA A 322 -11.05 27.98 9.25
N ARG A 323 -10.01 28.83 9.20
CA ARG A 323 -8.69 28.55 9.80
C ARG A 323 -8.75 28.67 11.33
N GLU A 324 -9.39 29.71 11.85
CA GLU A 324 -9.60 29.92 13.29
C GLU A 324 -10.41 28.78 13.92
N ALA A 325 -11.42 28.26 13.22
CA ALA A 325 -12.21 27.11 13.67
C ALA A 325 -11.41 25.79 13.70
N SER A 326 -10.31 25.70 12.95
CA SER A 326 -9.46 24.50 12.87
C SER A 326 -8.32 24.58 13.88
N TRP A 327 -8.67 24.52 15.17
CA TRP A 327 -7.71 24.67 16.27
C TRP A 327 -6.69 23.52 16.36
N LEU A 328 -7.04 22.31 15.88
CA LEU A 328 -6.19 21.12 15.96
C LEU A 328 -5.37 20.93 14.66
N PRO A 329 -4.02 20.96 14.72
CA PRO A 329 -3.15 20.75 13.57
C PRO A 329 -3.28 19.32 12.98
N ALA A 330 -2.93 19.20 11.69
CA ALA A 330 -2.84 17.89 11.04
C ALA A 330 -1.79 17.02 11.75
N GLY A 331 -2.12 15.74 12.02
CA GLY A 331 -1.22 14.79 12.71
C GLY A 331 -1.37 14.75 14.24
N MET A 332 -1.89 15.80 14.87
CA MET A 332 -2.08 15.87 16.34
C MET A 332 -3.30 15.09 16.86
N LEU A 333 -4.13 14.54 15.96
CA LEU A 333 -5.39 13.86 16.30
C LEU A 333 -5.23 12.72 17.31
N ARG A 334 -4.16 11.92 17.18
CA ARG A 334 -3.92 10.79 18.09
C ARG A 334 -3.53 11.26 19.48
N ARG A 335 -2.69 12.31 19.58
CA ARG A 335 -2.28 12.94 20.84
C ARG A 335 -3.49 13.51 21.57
N PHE A 336 -4.35 14.25 20.87
CA PHE A 336 -5.59 14.77 21.44
C PHE A 336 -6.47 13.66 22.02
N ARG A 337 -6.65 12.55 21.31
CA ARG A 337 -7.46 11.44 21.81
C ARG A 337 -6.86 10.74 23.02
N GLN A 338 -5.54 10.65 23.09
CA GLN A 338 -4.86 10.09 24.25
C GLN A 338 -5.07 10.99 25.47
N LEU A 339 -4.77 12.28 25.35
CA LEU A 339 -4.99 13.26 26.42
C LEU A 339 -6.46 13.31 26.82
N ALA A 340 -7.38 13.29 25.87
CA ALA A 340 -8.82 13.33 26.15
C ALA A 340 -9.29 12.10 26.94
N ALA A 341 -8.61 10.96 26.81
CA ALA A 341 -8.90 9.77 27.61
C ALA A 341 -8.31 9.84 29.02
N GLU A 342 -7.20 10.56 29.21
CA GLU A 342 -6.48 10.68 30.48
C GLU A 342 -7.04 11.80 31.37
N ILE A 343 -7.28 12.98 30.79
CA ILE A 343 -7.64 14.21 31.51
C ILE A 343 -9.00 14.80 31.09
N GLY A 344 -9.71 14.15 30.17
CA GLY A 344 -10.97 14.63 29.61
C GLY A 344 -10.80 15.56 28.41
N PRO A 345 -11.84 15.70 27.55
CA PRO A 345 -11.74 16.35 26.25
C PRO A 345 -11.44 17.86 26.32
N ASP A 346 -12.00 18.56 27.31
CA ASP A 346 -11.83 20.01 27.44
C ASP A 346 -10.43 20.37 27.97
N ALA A 347 -9.95 19.64 28.97
CA ALA A 347 -8.59 19.79 29.49
C ALA A 347 -7.53 19.42 28.45
N ALA A 348 -7.77 18.33 27.69
CA ALA A 348 -6.90 17.93 26.57
C ALA A 348 -6.81 18.99 25.48
N LYS A 349 -7.94 19.67 25.17
CA LYS A 349 -7.95 20.78 24.22
C LYS A 349 -7.16 21.97 24.75
N ALA A 350 -7.34 22.35 26.01
CA ALA A 350 -6.61 23.46 26.63
C ALA A 350 -5.09 23.21 26.61
N GLN A 351 -4.66 22.00 26.95
CA GLN A 351 -3.24 21.62 26.95
C GLN A 351 -2.62 21.70 25.55
N ILE A 352 -3.28 21.16 24.52
CA ILE A 352 -2.75 21.22 23.15
C ILE A 352 -2.72 22.66 22.63
N VAL A 353 -3.72 23.48 22.97
CA VAL A 353 -3.71 24.90 22.60
C VAL A 353 -2.53 25.63 23.26
N ALA A 354 -2.22 25.31 24.53
CA ALA A 354 -1.06 25.85 25.23
C ALA A 354 0.26 25.38 24.61
N GLU A 355 0.38 24.10 24.24
CA GLU A 355 1.55 23.55 23.53
C GLU A 355 1.77 24.28 22.18
N ILE A 356 0.70 24.47 21.40
CA ILE A 356 0.77 25.19 20.12
C ILE A 356 1.20 26.65 20.33
N ALA A 357 0.72 27.30 21.39
CA ALA A 357 1.10 28.67 21.71
C ALA A 357 2.58 28.74 22.12
N ALA A 358 3.06 27.79 22.92
CA ALA A 358 4.45 27.68 23.34
C ALA A 358 5.38 27.42 22.14
N ASP A 359 5.03 26.49 21.25
CA ASP A 359 5.78 26.20 20.03
C ASP A 359 5.87 27.42 19.11
N LYS A 360 4.77 28.17 18.97
CA LYS A 360 4.76 29.43 18.22
C LYS A 360 5.64 30.49 18.87
N ALA A 361 5.57 30.65 20.18
CA ALA A 361 6.40 31.60 20.92
C ALA A 361 7.89 31.24 20.79
N ALA A 362 8.25 29.95 20.91
CA ALA A 362 9.60 29.46 20.71
C ALA A 362 10.10 29.68 19.28
N ALA A 363 9.25 29.45 18.26
CA ALA A 363 9.60 29.71 16.87
C ALA A 363 9.80 31.20 16.58
N ILE A 364 9.00 32.08 17.20
CA ILE A 364 9.17 33.53 17.10
C ILE A 364 10.48 33.94 17.78
N ALA A 365 10.75 33.44 18.99
CA ALA A 365 11.98 33.72 19.73
C ALA A 365 13.23 33.22 18.97
N ALA A 366 13.18 32.02 18.38
CA ALA A 366 14.27 31.48 17.57
C ALA A 366 14.53 32.34 16.33
N ARG A 367 13.48 32.80 15.62
CA ARG A 367 13.63 33.73 14.49
C ARG A 367 14.19 35.08 14.92
N GLN A 368 13.78 35.60 16.06
CA GLN A 368 14.32 36.85 16.61
C GLN A 368 15.79 36.69 16.99
N ALA A 369 16.17 35.57 17.61
CA ALA A 369 17.56 35.25 17.94
C ALA A 369 18.42 35.05 16.67
N GLU A 370 17.92 34.36 15.66
CA GLU A 370 18.59 34.20 14.37
C GLU A 370 18.72 35.54 13.60
N ALA A 371 17.71 36.40 13.70
CA ALA A 371 17.78 37.75 13.15
C ALA A 371 18.83 38.61 13.86
N ALA A 372 18.95 38.49 15.19
CA ALA A 372 19.92 39.19 16.03
C ALA A 372 21.34 38.61 15.96
N ARG A 373 21.51 37.37 15.49
CA ARG A 373 22.83 36.73 15.35
C ARG A 373 23.67 37.47 14.29
N PRO A 374 24.94 37.81 14.59
CA PRO A 374 25.87 38.26 13.56
C PRO A 374 26.06 37.15 12.53
N LYS A 375 25.88 37.50 11.25
CA LYS A 375 25.98 36.57 10.10
C LYS A 375 27.42 36.50 9.63
N SER A 376 27.87 35.30 9.26
CA SER A 376 29.22 35.12 8.72
C SER A 376 29.37 35.80 7.34
N PHE A 377 30.61 35.99 6.90
CA PHE A 377 30.89 36.60 5.60
C PHE A 377 30.28 35.81 4.43
N GLU A 378 30.35 34.47 4.47
CA GLU A 378 29.75 33.60 3.46
C GLU A 378 28.21 33.70 3.44
N GLU A 379 27.57 33.72 4.61
CA GLU A 379 26.11 33.91 4.75
C GLU A 379 25.66 35.29 4.24
N GLN A 380 26.47 36.33 4.45
CA GLN A 380 26.22 37.66 3.90
C GLN A 380 26.31 37.67 2.37
N LEU A 381 27.32 36.99 1.81
CA LEU A 381 27.51 36.87 0.37
C LEU A 381 26.35 36.14 -0.31
N GLU A 382 25.83 35.08 0.31
CA GLU A 382 24.64 34.36 -0.17
C GLU A 382 23.37 35.21 -0.12
N ARG A 383 23.17 36.03 0.93
CA ARG A 383 22.02 36.94 1.00
C ARG A 383 22.05 37.99 -0.11
N VAL A 384 23.24 38.50 -0.43
CA VAL A 384 23.43 39.42 -1.57
C VAL A 384 23.12 38.72 -2.89
N ARG A 385 23.62 37.49 -3.10
CA ARG A 385 23.28 36.66 -4.28
C ARG A 385 21.77 36.41 -4.41
N ASN A 386 21.08 36.25 -3.28
CA ASN A 386 19.63 36.08 -3.20
C ASN A 386 18.83 37.40 -3.26
N GLY A 387 19.48 38.54 -3.57
CA GLY A 387 18.82 39.82 -3.84
C GLY A 387 18.58 40.71 -2.62
N ALA A 388 19.23 40.47 -1.48
CA ALA A 388 19.16 41.37 -0.33
C ALA A 388 19.92 42.68 -0.64
N LYS A 389 19.26 43.84 -0.45
CA LYS A 389 19.86 45.16 -0.63
C LYS A 389 20.96 45.39 0.42
N ILE A 390 22.18 45.70 -0.02
CA ILE A 390 23.36 45.95 0.85
C ILE A 390 23.25 47.29 1.58
N ILE A 391 22.40 48.20 1.11
CA ILE A 391 22.30 49.56 1.62
C ILE A 391 21.12 49.66 2.60
N THR A 392 21.41 49.81 3.89
CA THR A 392 20.49 50.44 4.83
C THR A 392 20.30 51.89 4.38
N ILE A 393 19.14 52.21 3.80
CA ILE A 393 18.73 53.60 3.58
C ILE A 393 18.50 54.18 4.98
N THR A 394 19.50 54.87 5.51
CA THR A 394 19.32 55.72 6.69
C THR A 394 18.37 56.84 6.26
N PRO A 395 17.18 56.98 6.86
CA PRO A 395 16.30 58.08 6.49
C PRO A 395 17.03 59.40 6.82
N LEU A 396 17.28 60.21 5.80
CA LEU A 396 17.83 61.55 5.97
C LEU A 396 16.89 62.32 6.90
N ARG A 397 17.36 62.68 8.10
CA ARG A 397 16.66 63.65 8.94
C ARG A 397 16.55 64.93 8.12
N ARG A 398 15.33 65.47 7.99
CA ARG A 398 15.13 66.80 7.39
C ARG A 398 16.05 67.80 8.11
N PRO A 399 16.88 68.57 7.39
CA PRO A 399 17.67 69.61 8.02
C PRO A 399 16.72 70.59 8.69
N GLY A 400 17.00 70.93 9.96
CA GLY A 400 16.21 71.92 10.69
C GLY A 400 16.29 73.28 9.99
N PRO A 401 15.25 74.13 10.07
CA PRO A 401 15.14 75.39 9.33
C PRO A 401 16.21 76.45 9.67
N MET A 402 17.11 76.16 10.63
CA MET A 402 18.19 77.05 11.07
C MET A 402 19.52 76.79 10.35
N MET A 403 19.60 75.80 9.43
CA MET A 403 20.83 75.38 8.75
C MET A 403 20.77 75.62 7.23
N THR A 404 20.21 76.76 6.80
CA THR A 404 20.44 77.29 5.45
C THR A 404 21.27 78.56 5.57
N LEU A 405 22.60 78.40 5.61
CA LEU A 405 23.51 79.50 5.33
C LEU A 405 23.38 79.86 3.84
N GLY A 406 22.84 81.06 3.61
CA GLY A 406 23.19 81.95 2.50
C GLY A 406 23.29 81.37 1.09
N GLY A 407 22.23 81.62 0.31
CA GLY A 407 22.40 82.20 -1.01
C GLY A 407 22.75 81.29 -2.19
N VAL A 408 22.21 81.72 -3.33
CA VAL A 408 22.54 81.37 -4.71
C VAL A 408 21.72 80.24 -5.34
N ALA A 409 20.80 80.69 -6.20
CA ALA A 409 20.10 79.94 -7.22
C ALA A 409 21.06 79.43 -8.32
N THR A 410 20.76 78.26 -8.88
CA THR A 410 21.08 77.72 -10.23
C THR A 410 20.78 76.22 -10.13
N GLY A 411 20.12 75.50 -11.03
CA GLY A 411 19.64 75.69 -12.39
C GLY A 411 19.60 74.29 -13.02
N ALA A 412 18.49 73.95 -13.68
CA ALA A 412 18.33 72.93 -14.73
C ALA A 412 19.02 71.54 -14.59
N LEU A 413 18.21 70.49 -14.35
CA LEU A 413 17.86 69.40 -15.30
C LEU A 413 17.08 68.29 -14.58
#